data_AF-A0A838RHF4-F1
#
_entry.id   AF-A0A838RHF4-F1
#
_cell.length_a   1.000
_cell.length_b   1.000
_cell.length_c   1.000
_cell.angle_alpha   90.00
_cell.angle_beta   90.00
_cell.angle_gamma   90.00
#
_symmetry.space_group_name_H-M   'P 1'
#
loop_
_entity.id
_entity.type
_entity.pdbx_description
1 polymer ?
#
loop_
_entity_poly.entity_id
_entity_poly.type
_entity_poly.pdbx_seq_one_letter_code
_entity_poly.pdbx_strand_id
1 'polypeptide(L)'
;MILPTALLIGLGGTIGCWLTLVMNPDLDIDHLTRGEQEMLHRIGPLGWLWVGFWMPYALRFPHRSPWTHLPILSTLGRLLYMAVPILPVVIFSAPLRRVAGQMRFWKGLLIHDLFTILLWLILYSATLTEIPWLFMGGLLAGLIVGDVVHWMRDGMPLRLPGPQLLPRRRVRAKRRFRFLPRQRRR
;
A
#
# COMPACT_ATOMS: atom_id res chain seq x y z
N MET A 1 -21.69 18.92 -23.43
CA MET A 1 -20.30 18.76 -22.95
C MET A 1 -20.17 18.18 -21.53
N ILE A 2 -21.21 17.58 -20.92
CA ILE A 2 -21.17 17.10 -19.53
C ILE A 2 -20.53 15.70 -19.38
N LEU A 3 -20.63 14.87 -20.43
CA LEU A 3 -20.12 13.50 -20.45
C LEU A 3 -18.59 13.35 -20.19
N PRO A 4 -17.70 14.16 -20.77
CA PRO A 4 -16.26 14.04 -20.50
C PRO A 4 -15.91 14.39 -19.04
N THR A 5 -16.58 15.36 -18.44
CA THR A 5 -16.35 15.78 -17.05
C THR A 5 -16.68 14.66 -16.06
N ALA A 6 -17.87 14.07 -16.16
CA ALA A 6 -18.28 12.99 -15.27
C ALA A 6 -17.39 11.75 -15.41
N LEU A 7 -16.98 11.42 -16.64
CA LEU A 7 -16.07 10.30 -16.89
C LEU A 7 -14.70 10.51 -16.23
N LEU A 8 -14.12 11.71 -16.35
CA LEU A 8 -12.82 12.01 -15.74
C LEU A 8 -12.87 11.93 -14.21
N ILE A 9 -13.91 12.48 -13.59
CA ILE A 9 -14.10 12.39 -12.13
C ILE A 9 -14.27 10.94 -11.71
N GLY A 10 -15.11 10.16 -12.42
CA GLY A 10 -15.36 8.75 -12.12
C GLY A 10 -14.12 7.87 -12.29
N LEU A 11 -13.32 8.09 -13.33
CA LEU A 11 -12.04 7.40 -13.54
C LEU A 11 -11.05 7.74 -12.43
N GLY A 12 -10.91 9.03 -12.09
CA GLY A 12 -10.09 9.47 -10.97
C GLY A 12 -10.51 8.78 -9.68
N GLY A 13 -11.80 8.82 -9.35
CA GLY A 13 -12.34 8.17 -8.15
C GLY A 13 -12.10 6.67 -8.10
N THR A 14 -12.28 5.98 -9.23
CA THR A 14 -12.04 4.53 -9.33
C THR A 14 -10.58 4.20 -9.07
N ILE A 15 -9.66 4.94 -9.68
CA ILE A 15 -8.21 4.76 -9.48
C ILE A 15 -7.84 5.11 -8.04
N GLY A 16 -8.39 6.19 -7.47
CA GLY A 16 -8.18 6.58 -6.08
C GLY A 16 -8.59 5.48 -5.10
N CYS A 17 -9.80 4.92 -5.25
CA CYS A 17 -10.27 3.80 -4.43
C CYS A 17 -9.36 2.57 -4.57
N TRP A 18 -8.94 2.25 -5.80
CA TRP A 18 -8.03 1.12 -6.04
C TRP A 18 -6.65 1.34 -5.40
N LEU A 19 -6.10 2.55 -5.50
CA LEU A 19 -4.83 2.92 -4.86
C LEU A 19 -4.90 2.76 -3.35
N THR A 20 -5.99 3.13 -2.69
CA THR A 20 -6.13 2.90 -1.23
C THR A 20 -6.03 1.41 -0.87
N LEU A 21 -6.56 0.51 -1.71
CA LEU A 21 -6.47 -0.93 -1.48
C LEU A 21 -5.03 -1.45 -1.66
N VAL A 22 -4.28 -0.88 -2.59
CA VAL A 22 -2.88 -1.25 -2.87
C VAL A 22 -1.94 -0.65 -1.83
N MET A 23 -2.16 0.60 -1.46
CA MET A 23 -1.43 1.38 -0.46
C MET A 23 -1.91 1.03 0.95
N ASN A 24 -1.96 -0.25 1.29
CA ASN A 24 -2.39 -0.67 2.61
C ASN A 24 -1.19 -1.17 3.43
N PRO A 25 -0.57 -0.34 4.30
CA PRO A 25 0.48 -0.76 5.21
C PRO A 25 -0.10 -1.42 6.46
N ASP A 26 -1.15 -2.22 6.27
CA ASP A 26 -1.76 -3.01 7.33
C ASP A 26 -0.83 -4.19 7.63
N LEU A 27 0.37 -3.88 8.10
CA LEU A 27 1.32 -4.82 8.67
C LEU A 27 0.90 -4.96 10.12
N ASP A 28 0.19 -6.03 10.43
CA ASP A 28 0.12 -6.49 11.80
C ASP A 28 1.49 -7.13 12.10
N ILE A 29 2.24 -6.55 13.05
CA ILE A 29 3.63 -6.96 13.32
C ILE A 29 3.70 -8.44 13.71
N ASP A 30 2.61 -8.99 14.25
CA ASP A 30 2.54 -10.37 14.68
C ASP A 30 2.30 -11.34 13.51
N HIS A 31 1.52 -10.95 12.49
CA HIS A 31 1.08 -11.82 11.41
C HIS A 31 0.81 -11.07 10.10
N LEU A 32 1.12 -11.69 8.96
CA LEU A 32 0.71 -11.14 7.66
C LEU A 32 -0.80 -10.97 7.60
N THR A 33 -1.27 -9.76 7.32
CA THR A 33 -2.70 -9.49 7.19
C THR A 33 -3.25 -10.09 5.90
N ARG A 34 -4.58 -10.17 5.83
CA ARG A 34 -5.26 -10.71 4.63
C ARG A 34 -4.89 -9.92 3.37
N GLY A 35 -4.73 -8.60 3.48
CA GLY A 35 -4.34 -7.75 2.35
C GLY A 35 -2.92 -8.06 1.86
N GLU A 36 -2.00 -8.32 2.77
CA GLU A 36 -0.62 -8.69 2.43
C GLU A 36 -0.53 -10.08 1.83
N GLN A 37 -1.24 -11.05 2.41
CA GLN A 37 -1.35 -12.38 1.82
C GLN A 37 -1.92 -12.29 0.41
N GLU A 38 -2.98 -11.51 0.19
CA GLU A 38 -3.55 -11.32 -1.13
C GLU A 38 -2.56 -10.65 -2.09
N MET A 39 -1.80 -9.66 -1.64
CA MET A 39 -0.73 -9.03 -2.43
C MET A 39 0.36 -10.03 -2.82
N LEU A 40 0.82 -10.84 -1.86
CA LEU A 40 1.81 -11.90 -2.08
C LEU A 40 1.30 -12.96 -3.06
N HIS A 41 0.01 -13.32 -3.01
CA HIS A 41 -0.57 -14.27 -3.97
C HIS A 41 -0.70 -13.66 -5.38
N ARG A 42 -1.01 -12.37 -5.49
CA ARG A 42 -1.21 -11.69 -6.78
C ARG A 42 0.11 -11.38 -7.50
N ILE A 43 1.14 -10.94 -6.79
CA ILE A 43 2.42 -10.48 -7.37
C ILE A 43 3.54 -11.51 -7.15
N GLY A 44 3.32 -12.52 -6.31
CA GLY A 44 4.31 -13.55 -6.02
C GLY A 44 5.48 -13.00 -5.19
N PRO A 45 6.73 -13.40 -5.49
CA PRO A 45 7.91 -13.00 -4.71
C PRO A 45 8.12 -11.48 -4.61
N LEU A 46 7.72 -10.72 -5.64
CA LEU A 46 7.82 -9.25 -5.61
C LEU A 46 6.89 -8.62 -4.57
N GLY A 47 5.82 -9.31 -4.16
CA GLY A 47 4.99 -8.87 -3.05
C GLY A 47 5.77 -8.74 -1.74
N TRP A 48 6.83 -9.52 -1.54
CA TRP A 48 7.70 -9.37 -0.36
C TRP A 48 8.47 -8.06 -0.35
N LEU A 49 8.86 -7.55 -1.53
CA LEU A 49 9.47 -6.22 -1.64
C LEU A 49 8.47 -5.14 -1.25
N TRP A 50 7.19 -5.31 -1.62
CA TRP A 50 6.12 -4.40 -1.24
C TRP A 50 5.82 -4.43 0.26
N VAL A 51 5.71 -5.61 0.86
CA VAL A 51 5.56 -5.77 2.32
C VAL A 51 6.77 -5.18 3.05
N GLY A 52 7.98 -5.51 2.61
CA GLY A 52 9.21 -4.98 3.18
C GLY A 52 9.33 -3.46 3.04
N PHE A 53 8.84 -2.89 1.93
CA PHE A 53 8.78 -1.44 1.72
C PHE A 53 7.92 -0.74 2.78
N TRP A 54 6.80 -1.34 3.19
CA TRP A 54 5.92 -0.77 4.22
C TRP A 54 6.34 -1.09 5.65
N MET A 55 7.26 -2.04 5.85
CA MET A 55 7.69 -2.47 7.19
C MET A 55 8.20 -1.31 8.07
N PRO A 56 9.06 -0.37 7.61
CA PRO A 56 9.49 0.76 8.44
C PRO A 56 8.34 1.66 8.89
N TYR A 57 7.34 1.87 8.02
CA TYR A 57 6.14 2.63 8.35
C TYR A 57 5.34 1.95 9.47
N ALA A 58 5.09 0.64 9.33
CA ALA A 58 4.33 -0.13 10.30
C ALA A 58 5.05 -0.29 11.66
N LEU A 59 6.39 -0.39 11.65
CA LEU A 59 7.18 -0.39 12.88
C LEU A 59 7.11 0.96 13.61
N ARG A 60 6.94 2.07 12.87
CA ARG A 60 6.91 3.42 13.45
C ARG A 60 5.55 3.80 14.02
N PHE A 61 4.48 3.38 13.36
CA PHE A 61 3.11 3.73 13.70
C PHE A 61 2.32 2.49 14.13
N PRO A 62 1.92 2.37 15.41
CA PRO A 62 1.17 1.22 15.89
C PRO A 62 -0.12 1.02 15.08
N HIS A 63 -0.40 -0.24 14.72
CA HIS A 63 -1.66 -0.63 14.10
C HIS A 63 -2.83 -0.16 14.99
N ARG A 64 -3.81 0.53 14.40
CA ARG A 64 -4.96 1.20 15.07
C ARG A 64 -4.65 2.46 15.87
N SER A 65 -3.46 3.05 15.74
CA SER A 65 -3.26 4.41 16.23
C SER A 65 -4.10 5.42 15.41
N PRO A 66 -4.42 6.61 15.95
CA PRO A 66 -5.11 7.65 15.20
C PRO A 66 -4.38 8.04 13.89
N TRP A 67 -3.06 7.89 13.86
CA TRP A 67 -2.22 8.19 12.68
C TRP A 67 -2.45 7.24 11.51
N THR A 68 -2.75 5.97 11.79
CA THR A 68 -2.96 4.94 10.78
C THR A 68 -4.44 4.69 10.48
N HIS A 69 -5.32 5.08 11.40
CA HIS A 69 -6.74 4.71 11.38
C HIS A 69 -7.68 5.91 11.15
N LEU A 70 -7.18 7.14 11.01
CA LEU A 70 -8.00 8.29 10.58
C LEU A 70 -7.95 8.44 9.04
N PRO A 71 -9.09 8.45 8.31
CA PRO A 71 -9.11 8.35 6.85
C PRO A 71 -8.30 9.39 6.07
N ILE A 72 -8.27 10.63 6.55
CA ILE A 72 -7.53 11.70 5.87
C ILE A 72 -6.06 11.64 6.28
N LEU A 73 -5.80 11.47 7.58
CA LEU A 73 -4.45 11.51 8.14
C LEU A 73 -3.61 10.30 7.70
N SER A 74 -4.22 9.11 7.67
CA SER A 74 -3.59 7.87 7.21
C SER A 74 -3.22 7.97 5.74
N THR A 75 -4.17 8.41 4.89
CA THR A 75 -3.91 8.68 3.47
C THR A 75 -2.76 9.67 3.27
N LEU A 76 -2.74 10.81 3.97
CA LEU A 76 -1.64 11.77 3.88
C LEU A 76 -0.30 11.18 4.33
N GLY A 77 -0.29 10.44 5.45
CA GLY A 77 0.91 9.79 5.96
C GLY A 77 1.49 8.77 4.96
N ARG A 78 0.63 8.00 4.30
CA ARG A 78 1.02 7.02 3.27
C ARG A 78 1.55 7.70 2.01
N LEU A 79 0.87 8.75 1.54
CA LEU A 79 1.34 9.53 0.38
C LEU A 79 2.70 10.16 0.66
N LEU A 80 2.90 10.74 1.85
CA LEU A 80 4.17 11.31 2.25
C LEU A 80 5.26 10.24 2.36
N TYR A 81 4.95 9.08 2.96
CA TYR A 81 5.88 7.96 3.06
C TYR A 81 6.33 7.46 1.68
N MET A 82 5.41 7.30 0.73
CA MET A 82 5.75 6.91 -0.64
C MET A 82 6.51 8.02 -1.39
N ALA A 83 6.25 9.29 -1.09
CA ALA A 83 6.96 10.40 -1.70
C ALA A 83 8.45 10.41 -1.32
N VAL A 84 8.83 9.98 -0.11
CA VAL A 84 10.23 9.97 0.36
C VAL A 84 11.19 9.21 -0.58
N PRO A 85 10.92 7.97 -1.00
CA PRO A 85 11.78 7.26 -1.96
C PRO A 85 11.55 7.71 -3.41
N ILE A 86 10.35 8.15 -3.77
CA ILE A 86 10.02 8.56 -5.15
C ILE A 86 10.67 9.91 -5.49
N LEU A 87 10.63 10.89 -4.60
CA LEU A 87 11.12 12.26 -4.87
C LEU A 87 12.60 12.30 -5.25
N PRO A 88 13.53 11.63 -4.53
CA PRO A 88 14.92 11.55 -4.95
C PRO A 88 15.08 10.92 -6.33
N VAL A 89 14.37 9.82 -6.62
CA VAL A 89 14.41 9.19 -7.95
C VAL A 89 13.97 10.20 -9.01
N VAL A 90 12.90 10.95 -8.77
CA VAL A 90 12.41 11.96 -9.70
C VAL A 90 13.43 13.10 -9.87
N ILE A 91 13.89 13.70 -8.77
CA ILE A 91 14.82 14.85 -8.75
C ILE A 91 16.16 14.48 -9.40
N PHE A 92 16.73 13.33 -9.03
CA PHE A 92 18.04 12.88 -9.52
C PHE A 92 17.95 12.11 -10.85
N SER A 93 16.76 11.75 -11.34
CA SER A 93 16.61 11.19 -12.69
C SER A 93 16.86 12.24 -13.78
N ALA A 94 16.63 13.53 -13.53
CA ALA A 94 16.81 14.57 -14.55
C ALA A 94 18.28 14.73 -15.03
N PRO A 95 19.30 14.73 -14.15
CA PRO A 95 20.70 14.61 -14.56
C PRO A 95 21.00 13.30 -15.30
N LEU A 96 20.48 12.17 -14.80
CA LEU A 96 20.66 10.86 -15.42
C LEU A 96 20.09 10.80 -16.85
N ARG A 97 18.99 11.51 -17.14
CA ARG A 97 18.44 11.65 -18.49
C ARG A 97 19.34 12.43 -19.43
N ARG A 98 20.12 13.40 -18.95
CA ARG A 98 21.11 14.12 -19.77
C ARG A 98 22.28 13.21 -20.16
N VAL A 99 22.71 12.35 -19.23
CA VAL A 99 23.76 11.34 -19.48
C VAL A 99 23.24 10.19 -20.34
N ALA A 100 22.03 9.68 -20.06
CA ALA A 100 21.38 8.60 -20.79
C ALA A 100 20.86 9.03 -22.17
N GLY A 101 20.54 10.32 -22.37
CA GLY A 101 20.26 10.89 -23.70
C GLY A 101 21.47 10.81 -24.65
N GLN A 102 22.68 10.70 -24.08
CA GLN A 102 23.92 10.41 -24.81
C GLN A 102 24.09 8.91 -25.08
N MET A 103 23.42 8.05 -24.31
CA MET A 103 23.35 6.60 -24.48
C MET A 103 21.98 6.16 -25.04
N ARG A 104 21.66 6.56 -26.28
CA ARG A 104 20.60 5.93 -27.10
C ARG A 104 20.78 4.41 -27.32
N PHE A 105 21.74 3.77 -26.64
CA PHE A 105 22.22 2.42 -26.92
C PHE A 105 21.59 1.32 -26.05
N TRP A 106 20.99 1.63 -24.90
CA TRP A 106 20.39 0.60 -24.04
C TRP A 106 18.86 0.67 -24.05
N LYS A 107 18.29 0.20 -25.16
CA LYS A 107 16.95 -0.37 -25.20
C LYS A 107 16.84 -1.43 -24.10
N GLY A 108 16.15 -1.13 -23.01
CA GLY A 108 15.76 -2.16 -22.04
C GLY A 108 15.71 -1.67 -20.61
N LEU A 109 14.60 -1.02 -20.23
CA LEU A 109 13.96 -1.34 -18.95
C LEU A 109 12.49 -0.89 -19.00
N LEU A 110 11.60 -1.80 -19.41
CA LEU A 110 10.15 -1.64 -19.52
C LEU A 110 9.45 -1.12 -18.25
N ILE A 111 10.11 -1.17 -17.09
CA ILE A 111 9.58 -0.69 -15.81
C ILE A 111 9.89 0.79 -15.58
N HIS A 112 11.05 1.27 -16.04
CA HIS A 112 11.41 2.69 -15.93
C HIS A 112 10.52 3.55 -16.83
N ASP A 113 10.17 3.05 -18.02
CA ASP A 113 9.31 3.77 -18.95
C ASP A 113 7.87 3.87 -18.45
N LEU A 114 7.29 2.82 -17.86
CA LEU A 114 5.92 2.88 -17.33
C LEU A 114 5.78 3.84 -16.15
N PHE A 115 6.72 3.84 -15.22
CA PHE A 115 6.70 4.76 -14.08
C PHE A 115 6.95 6.22 -14.53
N THR A 116 7.86 6.40 -15.49
CA THR A 116 8.15 7.71 -16.07
C THR A 116 7.01 8.23 -16.91
N ILE A 117 6.31 7.37 -17.66
CA ILE A 117 5.10 7.69 -18.43
C ILE A 117 3.94 8.03 -17.48
N LEU A 118 3.76 7.28 -16.40
CA LEU A 118 2.73 7.56 -15.40
C LEU A 118 2.98 8.91 -14.71
N LEU A 119 4.23 9.17 -14.31
CA LEU A 119 4.62 10.45 -13.74
C LEU A 119 4.49 11.59 -14.75
N TRP A 120 4.87 11.39 -16.02
CA TRP A 120 4.68 12.37 -17.08
C TRP A 120 3.20 12.58 -17.40
N LEU A 121 2.35 11.56 -17.33
CA LEU A 121 0.91 11.72 -17.46
C LEU A 121 0.34 12.56 -16.31
N ILE A 122 0.83 12.38 -15.08
CA ILE A 122 0.43 13.20 -13.92
C ILE A 122 0.91 14.65 -14.08
N LEU A 123 2.16 14.88 -14.50
CA LEU A 123 2.72 16.22 -14.66
C LEU A 123 2.20 16.95 -15.92
N TYR A 124 2.09 16.24 -17.04
CA TYR A 124 1.56 16.75 -18.30
C TYR A 124 0.06 17.01 -18.21
N SER A 125 -0.69 16.13 -17.51
CA SER A 125 -2.06 16.46 -17.15
C SER A 125 -2.03 17.76 -16.36
N ALA A 126 -1.31 17.90 -15.24
CA ALA A 126 -1.27 19.15 -14.45
C ALA A 126 -1.00 20.47 -15.24
N THR A 127 -0.41 20.42 -16.44
CA THR A 127 -0.21 21.59 -17.33
C THR A 127 -1.37 21.91 -18.31
N LEU A 128 -2.31 20.99 -18.55
CA LEU A 128 -3.53 21.25 -19.33
C LEU A 128 -4.58 21.85 -18.39
N THR A 129 -5.12 23.02 -18.68
CA THR A 129 -5.65 23.90 -17.61
C THR A 129 -6.98 23.49 -16.94
N GLU A 130 -7.70 22.45 -17.39
CA GLU A 130 -9.01 22.08 -16.79
C GLU A 130 -9.26 20.56 -16.59
N ILE A 131 -8.86 19.73 -17.54
CA ILE A 131 -8.96 18.25 -17.50
C ILE A 131 -8.30 17.58 -16.26
N PRO A 132 -7.17 18.07 -15.73
CA PRO A 132 -6.43 17.38 -14.66
C PRO A 132 -7.05 17.62 -13.31
N TRP A 133 -7.60 18.80 -13.06
CA TRP A 133 -8.14 19.15 -11.75
C TRP A 133 -9.37 18.30 -11.43
N LEU A 134 -10.19 17.99 -12.44
CA LEU A 134 -11.35 17.12 -12.28
C LEU A 134 -10.95 15.66 -12.04
N PHE A 135 -9.97 15.16 -12.80
CA PHE A 135 -9.42 13.82 -12.58
C PHE A 135 -8.70 13.70 -11.23
N MET A 136 -7.88 14.70 -10.85
CA MET A 136 -7.21 14.79 -9.55
C MET A 136 -8.21 14.94 -8.41
N GLY A 137 -9.26 15.75 -8.58
CA GLY A 137 -10.35 15.86 -7.61
C GLY A 137 -11.06 14.52 -7.41
N GLY A 138 -11.36 13.82 -8.50
CA GLY A 138 -11.87 12.45 -8.48
C GLY A 138 -10.91 11.51 -7.75
N LEU A 139 -9.61 11.53 -8.09
CA LEU A 139 -8.56 10.72 -7.47
C LEU A 139 -8.51 10.92 -5.95
N LEU A 140 -8.45 12.17 -5.49
CA LEU A 140 -8.43 12.52 -4.07
C LEU A 140 -9.72 12.09 -3.37
N ALA A 141 -10.88 12.31 -3.99
CA ALA A 141 -12.16 11.85 -3.46
C ALA A 141 -12.19 10.32 -3.34
N GLY A 142 -11.70 9.60 -4.34
CA GLY A 142 -11.59 8.14 -4.33
C GLY A 142 -10.66 7.63 -3.23
N LEU A 143 -9.51 8.27 -3.03
CA LEU A 143 -8.59 7.93 -1.95
C LEU A 143 -9.27 8.07 -0.58
N ILE A 144 -9.94 9.20 -0.34
CA ILE A 144 -10.68 9.47 0.91
C ILE A 144 -11.81 8.46 1.10
N VAL A 145 -12.64 8.22 0.08
CA VAL A 145 -13.74 7.25 0.14
C VAL A 145 -13.22 5.85 0.41
N GLY A 146 -12.18 5.42 -0.30
CA GLY A 146 -11.53 4.12 -0.07
C GLY A 146 -11.05 3.98 1.37
N ASP A 147 -10.49 5.04 1.95
CA ASP A 147 -9.97 4.98 3.32
C ASP A 147 -11.09 5.01 4.36
N VAL A 148 -12.17 5.74 4.10
CA VAL A 148 -13.39 5.69 4.92
C VAL A 148 -14.01 4.29 4.89
N VAL A 149 -14.09 3.65 3.72
CA VAL A 149 -14.63 2.29 3.59
C VAL A 149 -13.73 1.28 4.32
N HIS A 150 -12.42 1.41 4.19
CA HIS A 150 -11.47 0.59 4.93
C HIS A 150 -11.60 0.78 6.44
N TRP A 151 -11.67 2.04 6.89
CA TRP A 151 -11.91 2.42 8.27
C TRP A 151 -13.20 1.81 8.83
N MET A 152 -14.30 1.91 8.09
CA MET A 152 -15.58 1.32 8.47
C MET A 152 -15.51 -0.19 8.55
N ARG A 153 -14.79 -0.85 7.63
CA ARG A 153 -14.62 -2.31 7.63
C ARG A 153 -13.86 -2.79 8.87
N ASP A 154 -12.86 -2.04 9.30
CA ASP A 154 -12.00 -2.42 10.42
C ASP A 154 -12.60 -2.01 11.78
N GLY A 155 -13.35 -0.89 11.81
CA GLY A 155 -14.03 -0.37 12.98
C GLY A 155 -15.40 -0.99 13.26
N MET A 156 -16.05 -1.58 12.26
CA MET A 156 -17.23 -2.40 12.53
C MET A 156 -16.77 -3.66 13.27
N PRO A 157 -17.21 -3.91 14.51
CA PRO A 157 -17.16 -5.24 15.07
C PRO A 157 -18.08 -6.07 14.19
N LEU A 158 -17.54 -6.64 13.12
CA LEU A 158 -18.11 -7.77 12.44
C LEU A 158 -18.11 -8.88 13.48
N ARG A 159 -19.11 -8.84 14.36
CA ARG A 159 -19.71 -9.98 15.02
C ARG A 159 -20.34 -10.82 13.90
N LEU A 160 -19.50 -11.28 12.97
CA LEU A 160 -19.80 -12.53 12.33
C LEU A 160 -19.92 -13.49 13.51
N PRO A 161 -21.07 -14.16 13.70
CA PRO A 161 -21.15 -15.24 14.66
C PRO A 161 -19.99 -16.14 14.29
N GLY A 162 -18.95 -16.14 15.14
CA GLY A 162 -17.75 -16.88 14.87
C GLY A 162 -18.17 -18.31 14.52
N PRO A 163 -17.53 -18.98 13.54
CA PRO A 163 -17.82 -20.37 13.26
C PRO A 163 -17.84 -21.06 14.62
N GLN A 164 -19.04 -21.52 15.02
CA GLN A 164 -19.28 -22.06 16.35
C GLN A 164 -18.08 -22.93 16.63
N LEU A 165 -17.27 -22.53 17.62
CA LEU A 165 -16.01 -23.19 17.93
C LEU A 165 -16.31 -24.67 17.89
N LEU A 166 -15.94 -25.36 16.80
CA LEU A 166 -16.06 -26.80 16.74
C LEU A 166 -15.32 -27.23 17.98
N PRO A 167 -16.00 -27.91 18.92
CA PRO A 167 -15.55 -28.06 20.29
C PRO A 167 -14.11 -28.48 20.19
N ARG A 168 -13.18 -27.62 20.64
CA ARG A 168 -11.75 -27.85 20.54
C ARG A 168 -11.55 -29.26 21.04
N ARG A 169 -11.41 -30.23 20.13
CA ARG A 169 -11.04 -31.59 20.48
C ARG A 169 -9.77 -31.35 21.24
N ARG A 170 -9.81 -31.59 22.54
CA ARG A 170 -8.67 -31.44 23.43
C ARG A 170 -7.62 -32.40 22.88
N VAL A 171 -6.82 -31.93 21.93
CA VAL A 171 -5.55 -32.56 21.59
C VAL A 171 -4.76 -32.34 22.86
N ARG A 172 -4.87 -33.34 23.74
CA ARG A 172 -4.02 -33.54 24.90
C ARG A 172 -2.61 -33.52 24.35
N ALA A 173 -2.01 -32.34 24.31
CA ALA A 173 -0.59 -32.17 24.12
C ALA A 173 0.03 -32.96 25.27
N LYS A 174 0.57 -34.14 24.94
CA LYS A 174 1.47 -34.87 25.82
C LYS A 174 2.66 -33.94 26.06
N ARG A 175 2.56 -33.14 27.12
CA ARG A 175 3.70 -32.54 27.83
C ARG A 175 4.63 -33.68 28.24
N ARG A 176 5.62 -34.00 27.41
CA ARG A 176 6.83 -34.73 27.83
C ARG A 176 8.01 -34.30 26.95
N PHE A 177 8.52 -33.11 27.19
CA PHE A 177 9.95 -32.86 27.06
C PHE A 177 10.45 -32.27 28.38
N ARG A 178 10.67 -33.17 29.34
CA ARG A 178 11.61 -32.97 30.44
C ARG A 178 12.99 -33.19 29.85
N PHE A 179 13.74 -32.13 29.62
CA PHE A 179 15.20 -32.18 29.73
C PHE A 179 15.63 -30.93 30.48
N LEU A 180 15.57 -31.02 31.81
CA LEU A 180 16.28 -30.11 32.69
C LEU A 180 17.77 -30.49 32.64
N PRO A 181 18.68 -29.53 32.42
CA PRO A 181 20.11 -29.80 32.52
C PRO A 181 20.47 -30.08 33.99
N ARG A 182 21.18 -31.19 34.22
CA ARG A 182 21.81 -31.50 35.50
C ARG A 182 22.77 -30.37 35.86
N GLN A 183 22.45 -29.59 36.90
CA GLN A 183 23.45 -28.76 37.56
C GLN A 183 24.55 -29.66 38.13
N ARG A 184 25.78 -29.52 37.63
CA ARG A 184 26.98 -30.02 38.30
C ARG A 184 27.31 -29.04 39.41
N ARG A 185 27.12 -29.49 40.65
CA ARG A 185 27.72 -28.87 41.84
C ARG A 185 29.24 -28.97 41.71
N ARG A 186 29.93 -27.86 41.96
CA ARG A 186 31.29 -27.85 42.51
C ARG A 186 31.17 -27.31 43.94
#